data_AF-A0A9Q0ZK76-F1
#
_entry.id   AF-A0A9Q0ZK76-F1
#
_cell.length_a   1.000
_cell.length_b   1.000
_cell.length_c   1.000
_cell.angle_alpha   90.00
_cell.angle_beta   90.00
_cell.angle_gamma   90.00
#
_symmetry.space_group_name_H-M   'P 1'
#
loop_
_entity.id
_entity.type
_entity.pdbx_description
1 polymer ?
#
loop_
_entity_poly.entity_id
_entity_poly.type
_entity_poly.pdbx_seq_one_letter_code
_entity_poly.pdbx_strand_id
1 'polypeptide(L)'
;MLCCLLFGVGSDGFVGGRCFCDTGLVVDAGELLMSPAVLISWLPLAYIEASNTRRLYFSMANTAFIVGVLGNIISGLVYLSPLKTFWRIVKKRSTENFSSIPYIITLMNAILWIYYGITKPDSFLIATINGFGAAAQIVYILIFLVFVSPRMRARTALLVGLLDVGLAAAAILFTHFMLQGRCKNRCSWLHL
;
A
#
# COMPACT_ATOMS: atom_id res chain seq x y z
N MET A 1 -15.57 5.21 -6.57
CA MET A 1 -15.24 6.65 -6.71
C MET A 1 -14.34 7.15 -5.57
N LEU A 2 -14.69 6.92 -4.30
CA LEU A 2 -13.92 7.42 -3.14
C LEU A 2 -12.48 6.85 -3.02
N CYS A 3 -12.25 5.60 -3.46
CA CYS A 3 -10.92 4.97 -3.41
C CYS A 3 -9.98 5.45 -4.54
N CYS A 4 -10.53 5.88 -5.68
CA CYS A 4 -9.74 6.44 -6.80
C CYS A 4 -9.34 7.91 -6.57
N LEU A 5 -10.14 8.67 -5.83
CA LEU A 5 -9.89 10.10 -5.55
C LEU A 5 -8.89 10.33 -4.41
N LEU A 6 -8.73 9.39 -3.47
CA LEU A 6 -7.90 9.58 -2.28
C LEU A 6 -6.45 9.08 -2.43
N PHE A 7 -6.16 8.18 -3.36
CA PHE A 7 -4.86 7.48 -3.42
C PHE A 7 -4.06 7.66 -4.71
N GLY A 8 -4.43 8.62 -5.57
CA GLY A 8 -3.62 8.99 -6.73
C GLY A 8 -3.13 7.77 -7.51
N VAL A 9 -4.01 6.79 -7.77
CA VAL A 9 -3.66 5.64 -8.60
C VAL A 9 -3.44 6.21 -9.99
N GLY A 10 -2.16 6.34 -10.33
CA GLY A 10 -1.67 6.92 -11.57
C GLY A 10 -2.51 6.43 -12.74
N SER A 11 -3.07 7.40 -13.46
CA SER A 11 -3.67 7.21 -14.77
C SER A 11 -2.67 6.48 -15.66
N ASP A 12 -2.93 5.20 -15.93
CA ASP A 12 -2.25 4.44 -16.98
C ASP A 12 -2.38 5.23 -18.30
N GLY A 13 -1.31 5.92 -18.69
CA GLY A 13 -1.25 6.65 -19.95
C GLY A 13 -1.25 5.66 -21.11
N PHE A 14 -2.32 5.62 -21.89
CA PHE A 14 -2.44 4.80 -23.08
C PHE A 14 -1.92 5.60 -24.28
N VAL A 15 -0.67 5.40 -24.68
CA VAL A 15 -0.15 5.91 -25.95
C VAL A 15 0.33 4.71 -26.78
N GLY A 16 -0.34 4.44 -27.89
CA GLY A 16 0.14 3.50 -28.91
C GLY A 16 0.08 2.00 -28.56
N GLY A 17 -0.87 1.54 -27.74
CA GLY A 17 -1.23 0.12 -27.68
C GLY A 17 -0.23 -0.86 -27.04
N ARG A 18 0.70 -0.41 -26.19
CA ARG A 18 1.60 -1.30 -25.42
C ARG A 18 1.33 -1.24 -23.92
N CYS A 19 1.35 -2.39 -23.25
CA CYS A 19 1.39 -2.46 -21.79
C CYS A 19 2.79 -2.06 -21.30
N PHE A 20 2.86 -1.02 -20.47
CA PHE A 20 4.08 -0.66 -19.74
C PHE A 20 4.25 -1.63 -18.55
N CYS A 21 5.32 -2.43 -18.57
CA CYS A 21 5.89 -3.04 -17.36
C CYS A 21 7.18 -2.27 -17.03
N ASP A 22 7.35 -1.98 -15.74
CA ASP A 22 8.49 -1.28 -15.14
C ASP A 22 9.85 -1.76 -15.67
N THR A 23 10.37 -1.07 -16.67
CA THR A 23 11.79 -0.77 -16.88
C THR A 23 11.80 0.47 -17.78
N GLY A 24 12.25 1.61 -17.24
CA GLY A 24 12.25 2.90 -17.94
C GLY A 24 13.15 2.93 -19.17
N LEU A 25 12.70 2.33 -20.29
CA LEU A 25 13.31 2.46 -21.60
C LEU A 25 12.28 3.07 -22.56
N VAL A 26 12.23 4.40 -22.59
CA VAL A 26 11.70 5.13 -23.74
C VAL A 26 12.79 5.02 -24.82
N VAL A 27 12.60 4.13 -25.77
CA VAL A 27 13.34 4.18 -27.04
C VAL A 27 12.32 4.52 -28.10
N ASP A 28 12.27 5.81 -28.45
CA ASP A 28 11.50 6.28 -29.60
C ASP A 28 12.06 5.61 -30.86
N ALA A 29 11.26 4.74 -31.46
CA ALA A 29 11.54 4.14 -32.77
C ALA A 29 11.25 5.15 -33.90
N GLY A 30 11.90 6.32 -33.82
CA GLY A 30 11.71 7.46 -34.72
C GLY A 30 13.00 8.07 -35.28
N GLU A 31 14.18 7.47 -35.06
CA GLU A 31 15.47 7.98 -35.57
C GLU A 31 16.04 7.14 -36.72
N LEU A 32 15.23 6.84 -37.73
CA LEU A 32 15.73 6.38 -39.01
C LEU A 32 16.08 7.59 -39.87
N LEU A 33 17.35 8.03 -39.72
CA LEU A 33 18.25 8.72 -40.68
C LEU A 33 19.17 9.73 -39.97
N MET A 34 19.84 9.31 -38.88
CA MET A 34 20.95 10.09 -38.31
C MET A 34 22.28 9.61 -38.91
N SER A 35 23.06 10.53 -39.50
CA SER A 35 24.39 10.23 -40.05
C SER A 35 25.32 9.64 -38.97
N PRO A 36 26.25 8.69 -39.30
CA PRO A 36 27.16 8.07 -38.32
C PRO A 36 27.96 9.08 -37.47
N ALA A 37 28.26 10.26 -38.03
CA ALA A 37 28.97 11.32 -37.32
C ALA A 37 28.15 11.95 -36.18
N VAL A 38 26.83 12.03 -36.35
CA VAL A 38 25.91 12.58 -35.35
C VAL A 38 25.76 11.60 -34.18
N LEU A 39 25.65 10.30 -34.45
CA LEU A 39 25.60 9.29 -33.39
C LEU A 39 26.85 9.34 -32.49
N ILE A 40 28.05 9.50 -33.05
CA ILE A 40 29.29 9.58 -32.27
C ILE A 40 29.34 10.82 -31.37
N SER A 41 28.76 11.95 -31.77
CA SER A 41 28.73 13.16 -30.94
C SER A 41 27.64 13.14 -29.85
N TRP A 42 26.54 12.44 -30.09
CA TRP A 42 25.41 12.36 -29.13
C TRP A 42 25.56 11.22 -28.11
N LEU A 43 26.27 10.14 -28.45
CA LEU A 43 26.51 9.01 -27.55
C LEU A 43 27.13 9.41 -26.18
N PRO A 44 28.15 10.28 -26.11
CA PRO A 44 28.70 10.72 -24.83
C PRO A 44 27.70 11.51 -23.98
N LEU A 45 26.90 12.39 -24.58
CA LEU A 45 25.90 13.19 -23.86
C LEU A 45 24.74 12.32 -23.38
N ALA A 46 24.21 11.44 -24.23
CA ALA A 46 23.19 10.47 -23.85
C ALA A 46 23.70 9.51 -22.76
N TYR A 47 24.96 9.08 -22.82
CA TYR A 47 25.59 8.27 -21.78
C TYR A 47 25.72 9.04 -20.46
N ILE A 48 26.15 10.31 -20.51
CA ILE A 48 26.27 11.18 -19.33
C ILE A 48 24.89 11.40 -18.69
N GLU A 49 23.86 11.70 -19.47
CA GLU A 49 22.49 11.91 -18.97
C GLU A 49 21.89 10.63 -18.38
N ALA A 50 22.11 9.47 -19.02
CA ALA A 50 21.71 8.17 -18.49
C ALA A 50 22.46 7.84 -17.18
N SER A 51 23.74 8.20 -17.07
CA SER A 51 24.54 8.01 -15.86
C SER A 51 24.08 8.91 -14.71
N ASN A 52 23.73 10.17 -15.02
CA ASN A 52 23.26 11.14 -14.04
C ASN A 52 21.85 10.76 -13.55
N THR A 53 20.97 10.34 -14.46
CA THR A 53 19.63 9.82 -14.13
C THR A 53 19.71 8.57 -13.27
N ARG A 54 20.60 7.61 -13.61
CA ARG A 54 20.82 6.40 -12.78
C ARG A 54 21.35 6.74 -11.40
N ARG A 55 22.29 7.69 -11.31
CA ARG A 55 22.85 8.17 -10.03
C ARG A 55 21.79 8.86 -9.17
N LEU A 56 20.97 9.71 -9.78
CA LEU A 56 19.84 10.38 -9.11
C LEU A 56 18.80 9.36 -8.64
N TYR A 57 18.42 8.40 -9.49
CA TYR A 57 17.52 7.32 -9.14
C TYR A 57 18.04 6.49 -7.95
N PHE A 58 19.32 6.10 -7.97
CA PHE A 58 19.93 5.37 -6.86
C PHE A 58 19.97 6.20 -5.55
N SER A 59 20.28 7.50 -5.65
CA SER A 59 20.25 8.42 -4.50
C SER A 59 18.84 8.58 -3.91
N MET A 60 17.84 8.73 -4.77
CA MET A 60 16.44 8.84 -4.39
C MET A 60 15.92 7.54 -3.76
N ALA A 61 16.28 6.39 -4.33
CA ALA A 61 15.92 5.08 -3.79
C ALA A 61 16.51 4.84 -2.40
N ASN A 62 17.79 5.17 -2.20
CA ASN A 62 18.45 5.04 -0.90
C ASN A 62 17.83 5.97 0.14
N THR A 63 17.51 7.22 -0.24
CA THR A 63 16.85 8.18 0.65
C THR A 63 15.46 7.69 1.03
N ALA A 64 14.67 7.20 0.06
CA ALA A 64 13.34 6.66 0.30
C ALA A 64 13.38 5.43 1.23
N PHE A 65 14.36 4.55 1.08
CA PHE A 65 14.56 3.40 1.96
C PHE A 65 14.88 3.83 3.40
N ILE A 66 15.83 4.76 3.59
CA ILE A 66 16.21 5.25 4.93
C ILE A 66 15.02 5.93 5.61
N VAL A 67 14.32 6.80 4.91
CA VAL A 67 13.10 7.46 5.43
C VAL A 67 12.03 6.43 5.75
N GLY A 68 11.86 5.40 4.91
CA GLY A 68 10.93 4.30 5.14
C GLY A 68 11.23 3.52 6.43
N VAL A 69 12.50 3.19 6.68
CA VAL A 69 12.94 2.51 7.91
C VAL A 69 12.73 3.39 9.14
N LEU A 70 13.11 4.66 9.09
CA LEU A 70 12.89 5.61 10.20
C LEU A 70 11.40 5.78 10.49
N GLY A 71 10.57 5.90 9.45
CA GLY A 71 9.11 5.95 9.55
C GLY A 71 8.55 4.70 10.21
N ASN A 72 9.02 3.50 9.84
CA ASN A 72 8.61 2.24 10.45
C ASN A 72 8.90 2.22 11.96
N ILE A 73 10.07 2.70 12.40
CA ILE A 73 10.44 2.75 13.83
C ILE A 73 9.48 3.68 14.60
N ILE A 74 9.27 4.89 14.10
CA ILE A 74 8.40 5.89 14.76
C ILE A 74 6.96 5.40 14.80
N SER A 75 6.43 4.89 13.68
CA SER A 75 5.09 4.33 13.61
C SER A 75 4.92 3.12 14.55
N GLY A 76 5.96 2.31 14.71
CA GLY A 76 5.95 1.19 15.66
C GLY A 76 5.73 1.68 17.09
N LEU A 77 6.44 2.73 17.51
CA LEU A 77 6.24 3.35 18.81
C LEU A 77 4.83 3.94 18.97
N VAL A 78 4.26 4.52 17.91
CA VAL A 78 2.89 5.03 17.92
C VAL A 78 1.86 3.91 18.12
N TYR A 79 2.04 2.75 17.48
CA TYR A 79 1.17 1.58 17.69
C TYR A 79 1.26 1.02 19.12
N LEU A 80 2.37 1.26 19.81
CA LEU A 80 2.55 0.90 21.21
C LEU A 80 2.02 1.95 22.20
N SER A 81 1.63 3.15 21.73
CA SER A 81 1.11 4.21 22.61
C SER A 81 -0.09 3.81 23.49
N PRO A 82 -1.07 2.99 23.05
CA PRO A 82 -2.21 2.63 23.89
C PRO A 82 -1.90 1.48 24.86
N LEU A 83 -0.67 0.94 24.91
CA LEU A 83 -0.27 -0.10 25.86
C LEU A 83 -0.61 0.30 27.31
N LYS A 84 -0.34 1.54 27.69
CA LYS A 84 -0.63 2.04 29.05
C LYS A 84 -2.14 1.99 29.35
N THR A 85 -2.97 2.32 28.36
CA THR A 85 -4.43 2.26 28.47
C THR A 85 -4.91 0.82 28.62
N PHE A 86 -4.41 -0.11 27.80
CA PHE A 86 -4.78 -1.52 27.91
C PHE A 86 -4.28 -2.17 29.19
N TRP A 87 -3.09 -1.77 29.68
CA TRP A 87 -2.59 -2.21 30.97
C TRP A 87 -3.51 -1.78 32.12
N ARG A 88 -4.10 -0.57 32.05
CA ARG A 88 -5.14 -0.12 33.00
C ARG A 88 -6.39 -0.99 32.91
N ILE A 89 -6.86 -1.33 31.70
CA ILE A 89 -8.04 -2.19 31.51
C ILE A 89 -7.82 -3.56 32.15
N VAL A 90 -6.65 -4.18 31.93
CA VAL A 90 -6.28 -5.47 32.54
C VAL A 90 -6.25 -5.37 34.07
N LYS A 91 -5.64 -4.31 34.61
CA LYS A 91 -5.53 -4.08 36.06
C LYS A 91 -6.90 -3.82 36.72
N LYS A 92 -7.78 -3.07 36.05
CA LYS A 92 -9.13 -2.72 36.55
C LYS A 92 -10.17 -3.79 36.24
N ARG A 93 -9.84 -4.79 35.39
CA ARG A 93 -10.73 -5.87 34.93
C ARG A 93 -12.05 -5.35 34.32
N SER A 94 -12.02 -4.13 33.77
CA SER A 94 -13.17 -3.45 33.18
C SER A 94 -12.69 -2.48 32.11
N THR A 95 -13.44 -2.42 31.00
CA THR A 95 -13.18 -1.48 29.89
C THR A 95 -13.58 -0.04 30.22
N GLU A 96 -14.08 0.23 31.43
CA GLU A 96 -14.58 1.56 31.85
C GLU A 96 -15.45 2.19 30.74
N ASN A 97 -15.16 3.43 30.33
CA ASN A 97 -15.82 4.14 29.23
C ASN A 97 -15.01 4.10 27.91
N PHE A 98 -14.04 3.18 27.77
CA PHE A 98 -13.25 3.07 26.55
C PHE A 98 -14.07 2.42 25.42
N SER A 99 -13.96 2.97 24.21
CA SER A 99 -14.63 2.46 23.01
C SER A 99 -13.71 1.53 22.21
N SER A 100 -14.25 0.44 21.66
CA SER A 100 -13.51 -0.47 20.77
C SER A 100 -13.37 0.02 19.32
N ILE A 101 -14.22 0.97 18.91
CA ILE A 101 -14.31 1.48 17.53
C ILE A 101 -12.95 1.93 16.96
N PRO A 102 -12.11 2.73 17.67
CA PRO A 102 -10.84 3.17 17.09
C PRO A 102 -9.90 2.01 16.75
N TYR A 103 -9.91 0.93 17.54
CA TYR A 103 -9.03 -0.22 17.30
C TYR A 103 -9.50 -1.04 16.09
N ILE A 104 -10.81 -1.21 15.93
CA ILE A 104 -11.43 -1.88 14.77
C ILE A 104 -11.14 -1.11 13.49
N ILE A 105 -11.41 0.20 13.45
CA ILE A 105 -11.16 1.02 12.25
C ILE A 105 -9.66 1.02 11.90
N THR A 106 -8.78 1.05 12.90
CA THR A 106 -7.33 1.02 12.66
C THR A 106 -6.89 -0.34 12.13
N LEU A 107 -7.48 -1.44 12.59
CA LEU A 107 -7.21 -2.78 12.06
C LEU A 107 -7.64 -2.90 10.60
N MET A 108 -8.86 -2.47 10.26
CA MET A 108 -9.35 -2.41 8.88
C MET A 108 -8.41 -1.60 7.97
N ASN A 109 -8.01 -0.41 8.43
CA ASN A 109 -7.05 0.43 7.70
C ASN A 109 -5.72 -0.31 7.50
N ALA A 110 -5.18 -0.95 8.53
CA ALA A 110 -3.94 -1.71 8.45
C ALA A 110 -4.03 -2.85 7.43
N ILE A 111 -5.14 -3.61 7.40
CA ILE A 111 -5.37 -4.69 6.42
C ILE A 111 -5.36 -4.14 4.98
N LEU A 112 -6.00 -3.00 4.73
CA LEU A 112 -5.99 -2.36 3.41
C LEU A 112 -4.58 -1.90 3.01
N TRP A 113 -3.80 -1.35 3.93
CA TRP A 113 -2.41 -0.96 3.67
C TRP A 113 -1.47 -2.15 3.47
N ILE A 114 -1.70 -3.28 4.16
CA ILE A 114 -0.99 -4.52 3.90
C ILE A 114 -1.29 -4.97 2.47
N TYR A 115 -2.57 -5.01 2.07
CA TYR A 115 -2.97 -5.35 0.71
C TYR A 115 -2.31 -4.43 -0.32
N TYR A 116 -2.25 -3.13 -0.06
CA TYR A 116 -1.54 -2.18 -0.90
C TYR A 116 -0.04 -2.50 -1.01
N GLY A 117 0.64 -2.69 0.12
CA GLY A 117 2.08 -2.90 0.15
C GLY A 117 2.54 -4.25 -0.45
N ILE A 118 1.67 -5.26 -0.47
CA ILE A 118 1.97 -6.55 -1.15
C ILE A 118 1.63 -6.53 -2.64
N THR A 119 0.70 -5.69 -3.08
CA THR A 119 0.28 -5.63 -4.50
C THR A 119 1.10 -4.64 -5.32
N LYS A 120 1.70 -3.63 -4.68
CA LYS A 120 2.57 -2.65 -5.35
C LYS A 120 4.04 -3.03 -5.24
N PRO A 121 4.79 -3.05 -6.35
CA PRO A 121 6.24 -3.21 -6.30
C PRO A 121 6.87 -2.09 -5.47
N ASP A 122 8.01 -2.37 -4.83
CA ASP A 122 8.79 -1.46 -3.99
C ASP A 122 8.06 -0.87 -2.75
N SER A 123 6.86 -1.35 -2.43
CA SER A 123 6.04 -0.86 -1.31
C SER A 123 6.04 -1.77 -0.08
N PHE A 124 6.98 -2.71 0.00
CA PHE A 124 7.03 -3.73 1.06
C PHE A 124 7.19 -3.13 2.47
N LEU A 125 7.95 -2.04 2.61
CA LEU A 125 8.12 -1.29 3.88
C LEU A 125 6.80 -0.73 4.44
N ILE A 126 5.78 -0.55 3.60
CA ILE A 126 4.45 -0.13 4.02
C ILE A 126 3.68 -1.34 4.58
N ALA A 127 3.83 -2.52 3.96
CA ALA A 127 3.22 -3.74 4.45
C ALA A 127 3.80 -4.18 5.80
N THR A 128 5.10 -4.01 6.03
CA THR A 128 5.76 -4.42 7.30
C THR A 128 5.21 -3.66 8.51
N ILE A 129 5.13 -2.33 8.44
CA ILE A 129 4.65 -1.52 9.55
C ILE A 129 3.16 -1.70 9.82
N ASN A 130 2.36 -1.81 8.76
CA ASN A 130 0.93 -2.07 8.90
C ASN A 130 0.66 -3.51 9.36
N GLY A 131 1.51 -4.47 9.01
CA GLY A 131 1.49 -5.82 9.56
C GLY A 131 1.73 -5.84 11.07
N PHE A 132 2.76 -5.12 11.54
CA PHE A 132 3.00 -4.94 12.97
C PHE A 132 1.81 -4.24 13.65
N GLY A 133 1.29 -3.18 13.04
CA GLY A 133 0.10 -2.48 13.51
C GLY A 133 -1.12 -3.39 13.63
N ALA A 134 -1.42 -4.19 12.61
CA ALA A 134 -2.52 -5.15 12.61
C ALA A 134 -2.37 -6.17 13.75
N ALA A 135 -1.17 -6.73 13.95
CA ALA A 135 -0.91 -7.65 15.05
C ALA A 135 -1.17 -6.97 16.42
N ALA A 136 -0.69 -5.75 16.61
CA ALA A 136 -0.94 -4.99 17.84
C ALA A 136 -2.44 -4.71 18.05
N GLN A 137 -3.17 -4.28 17.00
CA GLN A 137 -4.60 -4.02 17.09
C GLN A 137 -5.42 -5.28 17.39
N ILE A 138 -5.04 -6.43 16.81
CA ILE A 138 -5.67 -7.72 17.13
C ILE A 138 -5.51 -8.02 18.62
N VAL A 139 -4.31 -7.86 19.19
CA VAL A 139 -4.08 -8.07 20.63
C VAL A 139 -4.95 -7.13 21.47
N TYR A 140 -5.04 -5.85 21.10
CA TYR A 140 -5.89 -4.87 21.78
C TYR A 140 -7.38 -5.22 21.73
N ILE A 141 -7.88 -5.61 20.56
CA ILE A 141 -9.27 -6.03 20.38
C ILE A 141 -9.56 -7.30 21.19
N LEU A 142 -8.64 -8.27 21.23
CA LEU A 142 -8.78 -9.48 22.03
C LEU A 142 -8.88 -9.17 23.53
N ILE A 143 -7.98 -8.34 24.05
CA ILE A 143 -8.02 -7.88 25.44
C ILE A 143 -9.36 -7.16 25.71
N PHE A 144 -9.79 -6.29 24.80
CA PHE A 144 -11.07 -5.60 24.95
C PHE A 144 -12.26 -6.57 25.00
N LEU A 145 -12.31 -7.56 24.12
CA LEU A 145 -13.38 -8.58 24.08
C LEU A 145 -13.43 -9.45 25.33
N VAL A 146 -12.30 -9.66 26.01
CA VAL A 146 -12.22 -10.41 27.28
C VAL A 146 -12.81 -9.61 28.44
N PHE A 147 -12.59 -8.29 28.49
CA PHE A 147 -12.98 -7.45 29.64
C PHE A 147 -14.26 -6.63 29.44
N VAL A 148 -14.82 -6.61 28.23
CA VAL A 148 -16.07 -5.88 27.92
C VAL A 148 -17.31 -6.61 28.45
N SER A 149 -18.35 -5.85 28.80
CA SER A 149 -19.65 -6.41 29.22
C SER A 149 -20.27 -7.32 28.15
N PRO A 150 -21.00 -8.38 28.54
CA PRO A 150 -21.56 -9.36 27.60
C PRO A 150 -22.53 -8.74 26.58
N ARG A 151 -23.26 -7.68 26.95
CA ARG A 151 -24.15 -6.95 26.04
C ARG A 151 -23.41 -6.24 24.91
N MET A 152 -22.22 -5.70 25.19
CA MET A 152 -21.40 -4.98 24.22
C MET A 152 -20.45 -5.90 23.45
N ARG A 153 -20.07 -7.04 24.02
CA ARG A 153 -19.20 -8.05 23.39
C ARG A 153 -19.71 -8.50 22.03
N ALA A 154 -21.01 -8.80 21.92
CA ALA A 154 -21.62 -9.24 20.67
C ALA A 154 -21.56 -8.15 19.59
N ARG A 155 -21.81 -6.89 19.95
CA ARG A 155 -21.71 -5.75 19.03
C ARG A 155 -20.27 -5.56 18.55
N THR A 156 -19.30 -5.57 19.45
CA THR A 156 -17.88 -5.45 19.09
C THR A 156 -17.44 -6.61 18.19
N ALA A 157 -17.80 -7.86 18.50
CA ALA A 157 -17.46 -9.01 17.68
C ALA A 157 -18.11 -8.95 16.28
N LEU A 158 -19.37 -8.50 16.20
CA LEU A 158 -20.06 -8.28 14.92
C LEU A 158 -19.37 -7.20 14.10
N LEU A 159 -18.98 -6.09 14.71
CA LEU A 159 -18.27 -5.00 14.03
C LEU A 159 -16.90 -5.45 13.49
N VAL A 160 -16.14 -6.24 14.27
CA VAL A 160 -14.87 -6.83 13.82
C VAL A 160 -15.13 -7.74 12.62
N GLY A 161 -16.08 -8.67 12.71
CA GLY A 161 -16.38 -9.58 11.60
C GLY A 161 -16.86 -8.85 10.34
N LEU A 162 -17.73 -7.86 10.49
CA LEU A 162 -18.31 -7.13 9.35
C LEU A 162 -17.31 -6.16 8.71
N LEU A 163 -16.61 -5.36 9.51
CA LEU A 163 -15.72 -4.30 9.03
C LEU A 163 -14.32 -4.82 8.70
N ASP A 164 -13.72 -5.66 9.53
CA ASP A 164 -12.34 -6.11 9.29
C ASP A 164 -12.28 -7.27 8.29
N VAL A 165 -13.24 -8.20 8.34
CA VAL A 165 -13.26 -9.37 7.44
C VAL A 165 -14.16 -9.11 6.23
N GLY A 166 -15.42 -8.75 6.46
CA GLY A 166 -16.41 -8.58 5.40
C GLY A 166 -16.03 -7.49 4.40
N LEU A 167 -15.74 -6.28 4.89
CA LEU A 167 -15.38 -5.15 4.02
C LEU A 167 -14.01 -5.32 3.36
N ALA A 168 -13.02 -5.88 4.06
CA ALA A 168 -11.72 -6.18 3.45
C ALA A 168 -11.85 -7.20 2.31
N ALA A 169 -12.59 -8.29 2.52
CA ALA A 169 -12.84 -9.28 1.48
C ALA A 169 -13.59 -8.66 0.29
N ALA A 170 -14.62 -7.86 0.53
CA ALA A 170 -15.36 -7.15 -0.52
C ALA A 170 -14.45 -6.20 -1.32
N ALA A 171 -13.57 -5.44 -0.66
CA ALA A 171 -12.63 -4.53 -1.31
C ALA A 171 -11.60 -5.27 -2.19
N ILE A 172 -11.09 -6.41 -1.71
CA ILE A 172 -10.15 -7.25 -2.46
C ILE A 172 -10.86 -7.87 -3.68
N LEU A 173 -12.03 -8.47 -3.49
CA LEU A 173 -12.82 -9.08 -4.58
C LEU A 173 -13.21 -8.04 -5.64
N PHE A 174 -13.63 -6.85 -5.22
CA PHE A 174 -13.96 -5.76 -6.13
C PHE A 174 -12.74 -5.34 -6.97
N THR A 175 -11.56 -5.23 -6.34
CA THR A 175 -10.31 -4.92 -7.06
C THR A 175 -9.99 -6.00 -8.10
N HIS A 176 -10.06 -7.28 -7.74
CA HIS A 176 -9.82 -8.38 -8.68
C HIS A 176 -10.83 -8.41 -9.84
N PHE A 177 -12.11 -8.20 -9.56
CA PHE A 177 -13.15 -8.14 -10.59
C PHE A 177 -12.88 -7.01 -11.59
N MET A 178 -12.54 -5.81 -11.10
CA MET A 178 -12.24 -4.65 -11.95
C MET A 178 -10.98 -4.85 -12.78
N LEU A 179 -9.95 -5.51 -12.22
CA LEU A 179 -8.72 -5.82 -12.96
C LEU A 179 -8.96 -6.89 -14.06
N GLN A 180 -9.75 -7.92 -13.77
CA GLN A 180 -10.10 -8.95 -14.76
C GLN A 180 -10.92 -8.37 -15.92
N GLY A 181 -11.86 -7.46 -15.65
CA GLY A 181 -12.62 -6.77 -16.69
C GLY A 181 -11.73 -5.97 -17.64
N ARG A 182 -10.67 -5.33 -17.11
CA ARG A 182 -9.69 -4.61 -17.93
C ARG A 182 -8.81 -5.56 -18.76
N CYS A 183 -8.35 -6.68 -18.21
CA CYS A 183 -7.56 -7.66 -18.96
C CYS A 183 -8.36 -8.35 -20.07
N LYS A 184 -9.60 -8.77 -19.77
CA LYS A 184 -10.47 -9.43 -20.75
C LYS A 184 -10.78 -8.54 -21.95
N ASN A 185 -11.11 -7.27 -21.68
CA ASN A 185 -11.37 -6.32 -22.76
C ASN A 185 -10.10 -6.02 -23.57
N ARG A 186 -8.93 -5.86 -22.92
CA ARG A 186 -7.66 -5.55 -23.60
C ARG A 186 -7.14 -6.70 -24.47
N CYS A 187 -7.26 -7.95 -24.03
CA CYS A 187 -6.89 -9.13 -24.85
C CYS A 187 -7.86 -9.32 -26.03
N SER A 188 -9.14 -8.95 -25.88
CA SER A 188 -10.11 -9.02 -26.98
C SER A 188 -9.80 -8.05 -28.12
N TRP A 189 -9.15 -6.91 -27.85
CA TRP A 189 -8.69 -5.95 -28.87
C TRP A 189 -7.37 -6.36 -29.55
N LEU A 190 -6.62 -7.30 -28.98
CA LEU A 190 -5.34 -7.80 -29.52
C LEU A 190 -5.52 -8.97 -30.51
N HIS A 191 -6.73 -9.53 -30.60
CA HIS A 191 -7.09 -10.61 -31.51
C HIS A 191 -8.01 -10.15 -32.67
N LEU A 192 -8.23 -8.84 -32.81
CA LEU A 192 -8.90 -8.19 -33.94
C LEU A 192 -7.89 -7.31 -34.67
#